data_AF-A0A077AX82-F1
#
_entry.id   AF-A0A077AX82-F1
#
_cell.length_a   1.000
_cell.length_b   1.000
_cell.length_c   1.000
_cell.angle_alpha   90.00
_cell.angle_beta   90.00
_cell.angle_gamma   90.00
#
_symmetry.space_group_name_H-M   'P 1'
#
loop_
_entity.id
_entity.type
_entity.pdbx_description
1 polymer ?
#
loop_
_entity_poly.entity_id
_entity_poly.type
_entity_poly.pdbx_seq_one_letter_code
_entity_poly.pdbx_strand_id
1 'polypeptide(L)'
;MKAKQKLYQMNNRSGLAANGFRKARTRTLIQLGGLIEKAGLLDAIGLIPGSDLQKDPLKQPLALSLLGALLEIKQDLQTDQVSLEMWKLKAQEFLNEGNKILGDFSREDEKG
;
A
#
# COMPACT_ATOMS: atom_id res chain seq x y z
N MET A 1 -27.06 -17.63 -36.63
CA MET A 1 -27.15 -16.46 -35.72
C MET A 1 -26.71 -16.71 -34.27
N LYS A 2 -27.03 -17.85 -33.63
CA LYS A 2 -26.70 -18.12 -32.21
C LYS A 2 -25.20 -18.17 -31.84
N ALA A 3 -24.32 -18.56 -32.77
CA ALA A 3 -22.88 -18.70 -32.49
C ALA A 3 -22.15 -17.36 -32.28
N LYS A 4 -22.45 -16.33 -33.11
CA LYS A 4 -21.85 -15.00 -32.97
C LYS A 4 -22.26 -14.30 -31.67
N GLN A 5 -23.50 -14.52 -31.23
CA GLN A 5 -24.05 -13.95 -29.99
C GLN A 5 -23.42 -14.59 -28.74
N LYS A 6 -23.16 -15.91 -28.78
CA LYS A 6 -22.42 -16.62 -27.72
C LYS A 6 -20.95 -16.16 -27.63
N LEU A 7 -20.30 -15.91 -28.77
CA LEU A 7 -18.92 -15.39 -28.81
C LEU A 7 -18.82 -13.96 -28.21
N TYR A 8 -19.78 -13.09 -28.51
CA TYR A 8 -19.86 -11.74 -27.95
C TYR A 8 -20.05 -11.75 -26.42
N GLN A 9 -20.88 -12.67 -25.91
CA GLN A 9 -21.10 -12.82 -24.46
C GLN A 9 -19.87 -13.37 -23.72
N MET A 10 -19.09 -14.29 -24.34
CA MET A 10 -17.84 -14.79 -23.75
C MET A 10 -16.75 -13.71 -23.71
N ASN A 11 -16.59 -12.92 -24.78
CA ASN A 11 -15.62 -11.83 -24.83
C ASN A 11 -15.94 -10.67 -23.85
N ASN A 12 -17.22 -10.42 -23.57
CA ASN A 12 -17.61 -9.42 -22.58
C ASN A 12 -17.35 -9.89 -21.13
N ARG A 13 -17.47 -11.19 -20.85
CA ARG A 13 -17.18 -11.75 -19.52
C ARG A 13 -15.69 -11.70 -19.17
N SER A 14 -14.81 -11.97 -20.14
CA SER A 14 -13.36 -11.83 -19.95
C SER A 14 -12.96 -10.36 -19.76
N GLY A 15 -13.56 -9.43 -20.51
CA GLY A 15 -13.36 -7.98 -20.33
C GLY A 15 -13.84 -7.45 -18.97
N LEU A 16 -14.99 -7.92 -18.47
CA LEU A 16 -15.51 -7.56 -17.15
C LEU A 16 -14.65 -8.11 -16.00
N ALA A 17 -14.22 -9.36 -16.10
CA ALA A 17 -13.30 -9.97 -15.13
C ALA A 17 -11.93 -9.25 -15.12
N ALA A 18 -11.40 -8.92 -16.31
CA ALA A 18 -10.17 -8.13 -16.44
C ALA A 18 -10.31 -6.71 -15.84
N ASN A 19 -11.47 -6.07 -16.03
CA ASN A 19 -11.76 -4.76 -15.44
C ASN A 19 -11.90 -4.82 -13.91
N GLY A 20 -12.54 -5.86 -13.38
CA GLY A 20 -12.61 -6.11 -11.93
C GLY A 20 -11.22 -6.29 -11.32
N PHE A 21 -10.38 -7.10 -11.95
CA PHE A 21 -9.00 -7.32 -11.51
C PHE A 21 -8.16 -6.03 -11.55
N ARG A 22 -8.24 -5.26 -12.63
CA ARG A 22 -7.53 -3.96 -12.74
C ARG A 22 -7.91 -3.01 -11.62
N LYS A 23 -9.21 -2.86 -11.34
CA LYS A 23 -9.70 -2.00 -10.24
C LYS A 23 -9.19 -2.48 -8.89
N ALA A 24 -9.26 -3.78 -8.61
CA ALA A 24 -8.76 -4.35 -7.37
C ALA A 24 -7.25 -4.09 -7.21
N ARG A 25 -6.46 -4.35 -8.25
CA ARG A 25 -5.02 -4.09 -8.28
C ARG A 25 -4.71 -2.61 -8.02
N THR A 26 -5.38 -1.70 -8.71
CA THR A 26 -5.19 -0.25 -8.50
C THR A 26 -5.49 0.15 -7.05
N ARG A 27 -6.58 -0.36 -6.47
CA ARG A 27 -6.91 -0.10 -5.07
C ARG A 27 -5.82 -0.60 -4.12
N THR A 28 -5.30 -1.81 -4.33
CA THR A 28 -4.20 -2.35 -3.53
C THR A 28 -2.95 -1.47 -3.63
N LEU A 29 -2.56 -1.04 -4.84
CA LEU A 29 -1.41 -0.16 -5.02
C LEU A 29 -1.57 1.20 -4.32
N ILE A 30 -2.77 1.78 -4.38
CA ILE A 30 -3.08 3.03 -3.66
C ILE A 30 -2.97 2.82 -2.15
N GLN A 31 -3.52 1.72 -1.61
CA GLN A 31 -3.44 1.40 -0.19
C GLN A 31 -1.99 1.21 0.26
N LEU A 32 -1.18 0.47 -0.51
CA LEU A 32 0.24 0.29 -0.22
C LEU A 32 1.01 1.62 -0.27
N GLY A 33 0.71 2.49 -1.23
CA GLY A 33 1.28 3.84 -1.28
C GLY A 33 0.95 4.66 -0.02
N GLY A 34 -0.29 4.58 0.45
CA GLY A 34 -0.69 5.22 1.71
C GLY A 34 0.01 4.66 2.95
N LEU A 35 0.38 3.37 2.97
CA LEU A 35 1.17 2.79 4.07
C LEU A 35 2.61 3.33 4.06
N ILE A 36 3.23 3.48 2.88
CA ILE A 36 4.57 4.07 2.73
C ILE A 36 4.58 5.52 3.24
N GLU A 37 3.56 6.30 2.87
CA GLU A 37 3.38 7.67 3.36
C GLU A 37 3.23 7.71 4.90
N LYS A 38 2.32 6.90 5.46
CA LYS A 38 2.10 6.85 6.91
C LYS A 38 3.31 6.37 7.71
N ALA A 39 4.17 5.55 7.12
CA ALA A 39 5.42 5.14 7.73
C ALA A 39 6.50 6.26 7.74
N GLY A 40 6.22 7.43 7.16
CA GLY A 40 7.15 8.56 7.08
C GLY A 40 8.26 8.38 6.04
N LEU A 41 8.16 7.36 5.17
CA LEU A 41 9.23 7.05 4.22
C LEU A 41 9.33 8.06 3.10
N LEU A 42 8.22 8.70 2.72
CA LEU A 42 8.25 9.77 1.71
C LEU A 42 9.04 10.98 2.22
N ASP A 43 8.82 11.37 3.47
CA ASP A 43 9.55 12.48 4.12
C ASP A 43 11.04 12.17 4.23
N ALA A 44 11.38 10.93 4.59
CA ALA A 44 12.78 10.47 4.71
C ALA A 44 13.60 10.63 3.42
N ILE A 45 12.94 10.53 2.26
CA ILE A 45 13.58 10.73 0.95
C ILE A 45 13.25 12.08 0.31
N GLY A 46 12.58 12.99 1.02
CA GLY A 46 12.21 14.31 0.50
C GLY A 46 11.17 14.27 -0.64
N LEU A 47 10.32 13.24 -0.67
CA LEU A 47 9.27 13.10 -1.68
C LEU A 47 7.94 13.66 -1.19
N ILE A 48 7.40 14.63 -1.92
CA ILE A 48 6.10 15.24 -1.59
C ILE A 48 4.97 14.46 -2.26
N PRO A 49 3.90 14.08 -1.55
CA PRO A 49 2.71 13.48 -2.14
C PRO A 49 2.17 14.30 -3.32
N GLY A 50 1.78 13.62 -4.40
CA GLY A 50 1.35 14.27 -5.64
C GLY A 50 2.48 14.67 -6.60
N SER A 51 3.75 14.45 -6.24
CA SER A 51 4.87 14.58 -7.20
C SER A 51 4.68 13.65 -8.40
N ASP A 52 4.91 14.15 -9.62
CA ASP A 52 4.86 13.34 -10.84
C ASP A 52 6.15 12.53 -10.98
N LEU A 53 6.16 11.31 -10.43
CA LEU A 53 7.31 10.40 -10.46
C LEU A 53 7.66 9.90 -11.86
N GLN A 54 6.76 10.07 -12.83
CA GLN A 54 6.97 9.61 -14.20
C GLN A 54 7.67 10.68 -15.02
N LYS A 55 7.22 11.93 -14.92
CA LYS A 55 7.66 13.01 -15.81
C LYS A 55 8.70 13.93 -15.20
N ASP A 56 8.80 14.00 -13.86
CA ASP A 56 9.77 14.85 -13.19
C ASP A 56 11.12 14.11 -13.04
N PRO A 57 12.17 14.50 -13.80
CA PRO A 57 13.47 13.85 -13.74
C PRO A 57 14.15 13.99 -12.37
N LEU A 58 13.79 14.99 -11.57
CA LEU A 58 14.33 15.17 -10.22
C LEU A 58 13.70 14.21 -9.20
N LYS A 59 12.49 13.71 -9.49
CA LYS A 59 11.77 12.79 -8.59
C LYS A 59 12.04 11.33 -8.91
N GLN A 60 12.43 11.02 -10.14
CA GLN A 60 12.79 9.66 -10.54
C GLN A 60 13.91 9.04 -9.65
N PRO A 61 15.04 9.72 -9.37
CA PRO A 61 16.05 9.20 -8.45
C PRO A 61 15.52 8.93 -7.06
N LEU A 62 14.69 9.83 -6.51
CA LEU A 62 14.10 9.65 -5.16
C LEU A 62 13.19 8.42 -5.12
N ALA A 63 12.37 8.22 -6.15
CA ALA A 63 11.54 7.03 -6.28
C ALA A 63 12.39 5.74 -6.39
N LEU A 64 13.52 5.80 -7.08
CA LEU A 64 14.46 4.68 -7.15
C LEU A 64 15.17 4.42 -5.82
N SER A 65 15.48 5.46 -5.04
CA SER A 65 16.02 5.29 -3.68
C SER A 65 15.05 4.55 -2.78
N LEU A 66 13.75 4.86 -2.84
CA LEU A 66 12.72 4.11 -2.12
C LEU A 66 12.66 2.65 -2.56
N LEU A 67 12.74 2.39 -3.88
CA LEU A 67 12.81 1.02 -4.38
C LEU A 67 14.06 0.28 -3.85
N GLY A 68 15.21 0.96 -3.79
CA GLY A 68 16.43 0.41 -3.21
C GLY A 68 16.25 -0.03 -1.76
N ALA A 69 15.68 0.84 -0.92
CA ALA A 69 15.40 0.52 0.49
C ALA A 69 14.45 -0.68 0.63
N LEU A 70 13.42 -0.78 -0.21
CA LEU A 70 12.49 -1.93 -0.18
C LEU A 70 13.16 -3.24 -0.64
N LEU A 71 14.13 -3.16 -1.57
CA LEU A 71 14.92 -4.32 -1.99
C LEU A 71 15.86 -4.81 -0.89
N GLU A 72 16.47 -3.88 -0.14
CA GLU A 72 17.30 -4.19 1.03
C GLU A 72 16.45 -4.90 2.11
N ILE A 73 15.29 -4.35 2.46
CA ILE A 73 14.36 -5.00 3.40
C ILE A 73 13.97 -6.42 2.95
N LYS A 74 13.73 -6.62 1.64
CA LYS A 74 13.44 -7.95 1.09
C LYS A 74 14.64 -8.89 1.26
N GLN A 75 15.86 -8.41 1.02
CA GLN A 75 17.08 -9.19 1.17
C GLN A 75 17.31 -9.58 2.63
N ASP A 76 17.04 -8.68 3.56
CA ASP A 76 17.18 -8.90 5.00
C ASP A 76 16.21 -9.98 5.50
N LEU A 77 14.98 -10.01 4.96
CA LEU A 77 14.03 -11.10 5.20
C LEU A 77 14.52 -12.45 4.68
N GLN A 78 15.24 -12.46 3.55
CA GLN A 78 15.74 -13.70 2.94
C GLN A 78 16.98 -14.25 3.64
N THR A 79 17.68 -13.39 4.38
CA THR A 79 18.91 -13.73 5.11
C THR A 79 18.69 -13.86 6.62
N ASP A 80 17.43 -13.89 7.05
CA ASP A 80 16.98 -13.94 8.46
C ASP A 80 17.55 -12.81 9.34
N GLN A 81 18.04 -11.71 8.73
CA GLN A 81 18.46 -10.50 9.46
C GLN A 81 17.26 -9.76 10.05
N VAL A 82 16.11 -9.90 9.40
CA VAL A 82 14.81 -9.39 9.84
C VAL A 82 13.81 -10.54 9.77
N SER A 83 12.92 -10.66 10.76
CA SER A 83 11.88 -11.69 10.77
C SER A 83 10.48 -11.11 10.59
N LEU A 84 9.62 -11.86 9.89
CA LEU A 84 8.20 -11.52 9.76
C LEU A 84 7.48 -11.49 11.13
N GLU A 85 7.95 -12.28 12.09
CA GLU A 85 7.40 -12.25 13.45
C GLU A 85 7.68 -10.92 14.15
N MET A 86 8.87 -10.34 13.96
CA MET A 86 9.18 -9.01 14.48
C MET A 86 8.21 -7.95 13.91
N TRP A 87 7.87 -8.04 12.63
CA TRP A 87 6.91 -7.12 12.02
C TRP A 87 5.50 -7.28 12.56
N LYS A 88 5.08 -8.53 12.82
CA LYS A 88 3.79 -8.80 13.48
C LYS A 88 3.74 -8.22 14.89
N LEU A 89 4.81 -8.37 15.66
CA LEU A 89 4.92 -7.78 16.99
C LEU A 89 4.79 -6.25 16.93
N LYS A 90 5.52 -5.61 16.03
CA LYS A 90 5.45 -4.15 15.84
C LYS A 90 4.06 -3.67 15.38
N ALA A 91 3.38 -4.45 14.53
CA ALA A 91 2.00 -4.17 14.15
C ALA A 91 1.05 -4.26 15.35
N GLN A 92 1.24 -5.24 16.23
CA GLN A 92 0.43 -5.38 17.44
C GLN A 92 0.66 -4.23 18.43
N GLU A 93 1.91 -3.79 18.61
CA GLU A 93 2.27 -2.61 19.40
C GLU A 93 1.55 -1.37 18.88
N PHE A 94 1.61 -1.11 17.57
CA PHE A 94 0.93 0.01 16.93
C PHE A 94 -0.60 -0.02 17.14
N LEU A 95 -1.22 -1.21 17.04
CA LEU A 95 -2.66 -1.37 17.31
C LEU A 95 -3.00 -1.09 18.78
N ASN A 96 -2.16 -1.53 19.71
CA ASN A 96 -2.37 -1.31 21.14
C ASN A 96 -2.28 0.18 21.50
N GLU A 97 -1.32 0.90 20.92
CA GLU A 97 -1.19 2.35 21.07
C GLU A 97 -2.43 3.09 20.53
N GLY A 98 -2.90 2.72 19.34
CA GLY A 98 -4.12 3.30 18.76
C GLY A 98 -5.36 3.08 19.64
N ASN A 99 -5.52 1.88 20.20
CA ASN A 99 -6.63 1.56 21.10
C ASN A 99 -6.55 2.34 22.43
N LYS A 100 -5.34 2.58 22.94
CA LYS A 100 -5.13 3.40 24.14
C LYS A 100 -5.56 4.84 23.90
N ILE A 101 -5.15 5.42 22.76
CA ILE A 101 -5.55 6.79 22.38
C ILE A 101 -7.07 6.88 22.29
N LEU A 102 -7.73 5.96 21.57
CA LEU A 102 -9.19 5.95 21.44
C LEU A 102 -9.91 5.75 22.79
N GLY A 103 -9.38 4.88 23.66
CA GLY A 103 -9.92 4.63 24.99
C GLY A 103 -9.74 5.81 25.95
N ASP A 104 -8.69 6.62 25.78
CA ASP A 104 -8.46 7.84 26.55
C ASP A 104 -9.42 8.96 26.08
N PHE A 105 -9.66 9.11 24.76
CA PHE A 105 -10.67 10.04 24.23
C PHE A 105 -12.09 9.73 24.74
N SER A 106 -12.50 8.46 24.75
CA SER A 106 -13.84 8.09 25.23
C SER A 106 -14.07 8.35 26.73
N ARG A 107 -13.00 8.49 27.52
CA ARG A 107 -13.09 8.74 28.98
C ARG A 107 -13.08 10.22 29.35
N GLU A 108 -12.67 11.09 28.44
CA GLU A 108 -12.71 12.54 28.64
C GLU A 108 -14.13 13.09 28.43
N ASP A 109 -14.91 12.48 27.53
CA ASP A 109 -16.31 12.86 27.24
C ASP A 109 -17.30 12.45 28.35
N GLU A 110 -16.96 11.49 29.22
CA GLU A 110 -17.79 11.04 30.35
C GLU A 110 -17.59 11.86 31.63
N LYS A 111 -16.68 12.86 31.62
CA LYS A 111 -16.40 13.74 32.76
C LYS A 111 -16.97 15.17 32.62
N GLY A 112 -17.82 15.40 31.63
CA GLY A 112 -18.52 16.68 31.39
C GLY A 112 -19.88 16.77 32.07
#